data_AF-A0A2W4PMD9-F1
#
_entry.id   AF-A0A2W4PMD9-F1
#
_cell.length_a   1.000
_cell.length_b   1.000
_cell.length_c   1.000
_cell.angle_alpha   90.00
_cell.angle_beta   90.00
_cell.angle_gamma   90.00
#
_symmetry.space_group_name_H-M   'P 1'
#
loop_
_entity.id
_entity.type
_entity.pdbx_description
1 polymer ?
#
loop_
_entity_poly.entity_id
_entity_poly.type
_entity_poly.pdbx_seq_one_letter_code
_entity_poly.pdbx_strand_id
1 'polypeptide(L)'
;MNGPNLSPIERTITKLHAEGLALADIAARVGKKPGTVARIMEMARYRIHSTAAPGRRRSGLSPVERTVLRLRRQGETYGEIGNRLRRSSRRVREIERFASYRLGDVRP
;
A
#
# COMPACT_ATOMS: atom_id res chain seq x y z
N MET A 1 -8.33 15.94 -1.54
CA MET A 1 -7.03 15.56 -2.11
C MET A 1 -6.26 14.77 -1.05
N ASN A 2 -6.13 13.45 -1.19
CA ASN A 2 -5.36 12.66 -0.21
C ASN A 2 -3.87 12.78 -0.56
N GLY A 3 -3.16 13.64 0.17
CA GLY A 3 -1.70 13.75 0.08
C GLY A 3 -1.02 12.42 0.45
N PRO A 4 0.29 12.28 0.17
CA PRO A 4 1.02 11.07 0.52
C PRO A 4 0.83 10.72 2.01
N ASN A 5 0.59 9.44 2.30
CA ASN A 5 0.43 8.90 3.66
C ASN A 5 1.77 8.94 4.42
N LEU A 6 2.25 10.15 4.70
CA LEU A 6 3.37 10.39 5.59
C LEU A 6 2.89 10.19 7.03
N SER A 7 3.71 9.53 7.84
CA SER A 7 3.58 9.51 9.29
C SER A 7 3.68 10.92 9.88
N PRO A 8 3.19 11.15 11.11
CA PRO A 8 3.26 12.47 11.75
C PRO A 8 4.68 13.05 11.76
N ILE A 9 5.70 12.21 11.99
CA ILE A 9 7.09 12.66 12.06
C ILE A 9 7.67 13.02 10.68
N GLU A 10 7.34 12.25 9.64
CA GLU A 10 7.70 12.59 8.26
C GLU A 10 7.09 13.92 7.83
N ARG A 11 5.82 14.20 8.22
CA ARG A 11 5.16 15.48 7.93
C ARG A 11 5.84 16.64 8.64
N THR A 12 6.12 16.51 9.93
CA THR A 12 6.79 17.56 10.70
C THR A 12 8.17 17.87 10.13
N ILE A 13 8.97 16.85 9.82
CA ILE A 13 10.30 17.03 9.22
C ILE A 13 10.22 17.69 7.84
N THR A 14 9.29 17.23 6.99
CA THR A 14 9.11 17.79 5.63
C THR A 14 8.65 19.23 5.69
N LYS A 15 7.75 19.57 6.62
CA LYS A 15 7.25 20.93 6.85
C LYS A 15 8.38 21.87 7.29
N LEU A 16 9.13 21.51 8.33
CA LEU A 16 10.23 22.34 8.84
C LEU A 16 11.32 22.56 7.77
N HIS A 17 11.61 21.55 6.96
CA HIS A 17 12.54 21.72 5.84
C HIS A 17 11.98 22.61 4.73
N ALA A 18 10.68 22.53 4.44
CA ALA A 18 10.03 23.44 3.49
C ALA A 18 10.01 24.90 3.97
N GLU A 19 10.03 25.10 5.29
CA GLU A 19 10.21 26.42 5.95
C GLU A 19 11.68 26.89 5.93
N GLY A 20 12.61 26.11 5.37
CA GLY A 20 14.01 26.49 5.16
C GLY A 20 14.96 26.13 6.30
N LEU A 21 14.51 25.37 7.31
CA LEU A 21 15.38 24.97 8.41
C LEU A 21 16.42 23.93 7.95
N ALA A 22 17.65 24.06 8.46
CA ALA A 22 18.69 23.08 8.21
C ALA A 22 18.40 21.75 8.93
N LEU A 23 18.92 20.65 8.37
CA LEU A 23 18.67 19.30 8.90
C LEU A 23 19.10 19.14 10.36
N ALA A 24 20.17 19.83 10.78
CA ALA A 24 20.67 19.79 12.16
C ALA A 24 19.67 20.41 13.15
N ASP A 25 19.09 21.56 12.81
CA ASP A 25 18.11 22.25 13.66
C ASP A 25 16.81 21.46 13.75
N ILE A 26 16.39 20.86 12.64
CA ILE A 26 15.25 19.94 12.62
C ILE A 26 15.53 18.75 13.54
N ALA A 27 16.74 18.17 13.48
CA ALA A 27 17.14 17.04 14.31
C ALA A 27 17.07 17.36 15.80
N ALA A 28 17.60 18.51 16.21
CA ALA A 28 17.51 18.99 17.58
C ALA A 28 16.04 19.12 18.02
N ARG A 29 15.18 19.70 17.17
CA ARG A 29 13.76 19.94 17.48
C ARG A 29 12.93 18.67 17.57
N VAL A 30 13.25 17.63 16.80
CA VAL A 30 12.53 16.34 16.83
C VAL A 30 13.19 15.27 17.71
N GLY A 31 14.28 15.61 18.42
CA GLY A 31 15.02 14.69 19.28
C GLY A 31 15.67 13.54 18.51
N LYS A 32 16.23 13.80 17.32
CA LYS A 32 16.89 12.79 16.47
C LYS A 32 18.28 13.23 16.03
N LYS A 33 19.09 12.27 15.59
CA LYS A 33 20.38 12.55 14.96
C LYS A 33 20.16 13.15 13.55
N PRO A 34 21.02 14.08 13.08
CA PRO A 34 20.88 14.69 11.75
C PRO A 34 20.82 13.66 10.61
N GLY A 35 21.65 12.61 10.67
CA GLY A 35 21.60 11.53 9.67
C GLY A 35 20.28 10.75 9.65
N THR A 36 19.61 10.63 10.80
CA THR A 36 18.27 10.02 10.87
C THR A 36 17.24 10.90 10.20
N VAL A 37 17.30 12.22 10.40
CA VAL A 37 16.41 13.18 9.73
C VAL A 37 16.64 13.19 8.22
N ALA A 38 17.90 13.18 7.78
CA ALA A 38 18.25 13.09 6.36
C ALA A 38 17.65 11.84 5.70
N ARG A 39 17.78 10.67 6.34
CA ARG A 39 17.20 9.41 5.85
C ARG A 39 15.67 9.45 5.80
N ILE A 40 15.01 9.99 6.84
CA ILE A 40 13.55 10.14 6.86
C ILE A 40 13.08 11.04 5.72
N MET A 41 13.80 12.14 5.47
CA MET A 41 13.48 13.07 4.40
C MET A 41 13.65 12.45 3.02
N GLU A 42 14.71 11.67 2.82
CA GLU A 42 14.94 10.90 1.59
C GLU A 42 13.78 9.92 1.34
N MET A 43 13.39 9.13 2.34
CA MET A 43 12.25 8.20 2.25
C MET A 43 10.93 8.93 2.00
N ALA A 44 10.70 10.07 2.65
CA ALA A 44 9.52 10.89 2.41
C ALA A 44 9.49 11.41 0.96
N ARG A 45 10.63 11.89 0.43
CA ARG A 45 10.75 12.30 -0.99
C ARG A 45 10.41 11.16 -1.93
N TYR A 46 10.94 9.95 -1.70
CA TYR A 46 10.56 8.78 -2.50
C TYR A 46 9.06 8.54 -2.46
N ARG A 47 8.40 8.59 -1.29
CA ARG A 47 6.95 8.39 -1.18
C ARG A 47 6.10 9.48 -1.82
N ILE A 48 6.59 10.72 -1.80
CA ILE A 48 5.94 11.88 -2.44
C ILE A 48 6.05 11.79 -3.97
N HIS A 49 7.22 11.43 -4.49
CA HIS A 49 7.52 11.42 -5.93
C HIS A 49 7.31 10.06 -6.59
N SER A 50 7.20 8.98 -5.82
CA SER A 50 6.81 7.68 -6.34
C SER A 50 5.36 7.74 -6.80
N THR A 51 5.15 7.61 -8.10
CA THR A 51 3.84 7.27 -8.70
C THR A 51 3.31 5.92 -8.19
N ALA A 52 4.15 5.11 -7.53
CA ALA A 52 3.78 4.01 -6.66
C ALA A 52 3.33 4.52 -5.28
N ALA A 53 2.19 5.21 -5.23
CA ALA A 53 1.54 5.53 -3.98
C ALA A 53 1.37 4.26 -3.11
N PRO A 54 1.54 4.32 -1.76
CA PRO A 54 0.94 3.33 -0.86
C PRO A 54 -0.60 3.37 -0.84
N GLY A 55 -1.23 4.00 -1.85
CA GLY A 55 -2.61 4.44 -1.84
C GLY A 55 -3.29 4.39 -3.20
N ARG A 56 -2.89 3.50 -4.12
CA ARG A 56 -3.71 3.20 -5.32
C ARG A 56 -3.96 1.72 -5.46
N ARG A 57 -4.95 1.27 -4.68
CA ARG A 57 -5.87 0.20 -5.06
C ARG A 57 -6.46 0.53 -6.44
N ARG A 58 -5.77 0.23 -7.54
CA ARG A 58 -6.32 0.39 -8.91
C ARG A 58 -7.52 -0.52 -9.19
N SER A 59 -7.95 -1.33 -8.22
CA SER A 59 -9.16 -2.16 -8.32
C SER A 59 -9.85 -2.48 -6.99
N GLY A 60 -9.47 -1.87 -5.86
CA GLY A 60 -9.95 -2.33 -4.54
C GLY A 60 -9.41 -3.71 -4.07
N LEU A 61 -8.70 -4.42 -4.97
CA LEU A 61 -8.26 -5.80 -4.77
C LEU A 61 -6.75 -5.93 -4.59
N SER A 62 -6.36 -6.85 -3.71
CA SER A 62 -5.00 -7.37 -3.59
C SER A 62 -4.60 -8.17 -4.83
N PRO A 63 -3.29 -8.37 -5.08
CA PRO A 63 -2.81 -9.20 -6.19
C PRO A 63 -3.40 -10.62 -6.19
N VAL A 64 -3.55 -11.23 -5.01
CA VAL A 64 -4.10 -12.59 -4.87
C VAL A 64 -5.57 -12.61 -5.29
N GLU A 65 -6.37 -11.63 -4.88
CA GLU A 65 -7.78 -11.54 -5.26
C GLU A 65 -7.96 -11.30 -6.76
N ARG A 66 -7.12 -10.46 -7.36
CA ARG A 66 -7.11 -10.24 -8.82
C ARG A 66 -6.79 -11.53 -9.57
N THR A 67 -5.81 -12.29 -9.08
CA THR A 67 -5.45 -13.58 -9.67
C THR A 67 -6.57 -14.60 -9.52
N VAL A 68 -7.17 -14.74 -8.34
CA VAL A 68 -8.30 -15.65 -8.12
C VAL A 68 -9.47 -15.32 -9.06
N LEU A 69 -9.90 -14.07 -9.13
CA LEU A 69 -10.99 -13.68 -10.04
C LEU A 69 -10.64 -13.90 -11.52
N ARG A 70 -9.38 -13.64 -11.92
CA ARG A 70 -8.94 -13.89 -13.30
C ARG A 70 -9.04 -15.38 -13.65
N LEU A 71 -8.52 -16.26 -12.79
CA LEU A 71 -8.54 -17.71 -13.02
C LEU A 71 -9.98 -18.27 -12.98
N ARG A 72 -10.83 -17.74 -12.09
CA ARG A 72 -12.26 -18.08 -12.04
C ARG A 72 -13.00 -17.67 -13.32
N ARG A 73 -12.72 -16.47 -13.87
CA ARG A 73 -13.25 -16.06 -15.18
C ARG A 73 -12.74 -16.92 -16.34
N GLN A 74 -11.58 -17.56 -16.19
CA GLN A 74 -11.04 -18.52 -17.16
C GLN A 74 -11.64 -19.93 -16.99
N GLY A 75 -12.53 -20.15 -16.02
CA GLY A 75 -13.23 -21.41 -15.80
C GLY A 75 -12.56 -22.37 -14.82
N GLU A 76 -11.41 -22.00 -14.22
CA GLU A 76 -10.71 -22.88 -13.29
C GLU A 76 -11.51 -23.12 -12.01
N THR A 77 -11.43 -24.36 -11.51
CA THR A 77 -12.05 -24.77 -10.25
C THR A 77 -11.28 -24.25 -9.05
N TYR A 78 -11.95 -24.19 -7.89
CA TYR A 78 -11.30 -23.81 -6.63
C TYR A 78 -10.13 -24.73 -6.25
N GLY A 79 -10.18 -26.00 -6.64
CA GLY A 79 -9.11 -26.97 -6.39
C GLY A 79 -7.86 -26.65 -7.20
N GLU A 80 -8.02 -26.41 -8.51
CA GLU A 80 -6.91 -26.07 -9.41
C GLU A 80 -6.23 -24.76 -9.02
N ILE A 81 -7.04 -23.74 -8.72
CA ILE A 81 -6.53 -22.45 -8.22
C ILE A 81 -5.83 -22.65 -6.88
N GLY A 82 -6.40 -23.49 -6.00
CA GLY A 82 -5.82 -23.83 -4.72
C GLY A 82 -4.43 -24.45 -4.85
N ASN A 83 -4.27 -25.42 -5.75
CA ASN A 83 -2.99 -26.05 -6.05
C ASN A 83 -1.96 -25.03 -6.55
N ARG A 84 -2.35 -24.13 -7.47
CA ARG A 84 -1.46 -23.08 -8.01
C ARG A 84 -1.02 -22.06 -6.96
N LEU A 85 -1.94 -21.66 -6.08
CA LEU A 85 -1.69 -20.64 -5.08
C LEU A 85 -1.22 -21.19 -3.73
N ARG A 86 -1.05 -22.52 -3.61
CA ARG A 86 -0.77 -23.25 -2.36
C ARG A 86 -1.75 -22.87 -1.25
N ARG A 87 -3.05 -22.91 -1.58
CA ARG A 87 -4.18 -22.58 -0.70
C ARG A 87 -5.24 -23.66 -0.80
N SER A 88 -6.00 -23.91 0.27
CA SER A 88 -7.15 -24.82 0.20
C SER A 88 -8.25 -24.25 -0.70
N SER A 89 -9.03 -25.13 -1.33
CA SER A 89 -10.19 -24.75 -2.16
C SER A 89 -11.19 -23.87 -1.39
N ARG A 90 -11.45 -24.18 -0.12
CA ARG A 90 -12.26 -23.36 0.80
C ARG A 90 -11.71 -21.93 0.91
N ARG A 91 -10.39 -21.79 1.07
CA ARG A 91 -9.75 -20.47 1.18
C ARG A 91 -9.83 -19.68 -0.12
N VAL A 92 -9.71 -20.34 -1.27
CA VAL A 92 -9.87 -19.69 -2.58
C VAL A 92 -11.30 -19.15 -2.75
N ARG A 93 -12.32 -19.93 -2.36
CA ARG A 93 -13.72 -19.50 -2.40
C ARG A 93 -13.99 -18.26 -1.53
N GLU A 94 -13.42 -18.22 -0.32
CA GLU A 94 -13.51 -17.02 0.53
C GLU A 94 -12.86 -15.80 -0.12
N ILE A 95 -11.69 -15.97 -0.74
CA ILE A 95 -10.98 -14.89 -1.44
C ILE A 95 -11.82 -14.36 -2.59
N GLU A 96 -12.41 -15.23 -3.42
CA GLU A 96 -13.34 -14.81 -4.48
C GLU A 96 -14.51 -14.01 -3.91
N ARG A 97 -15.19 -14.53 -2.88
CA ARG A 97 -16.33 -13.84 -2.26
C ARG A 97 -15.97 -12.43 -1.77
N PHE A 98 -14.85 -12.27 -1.06
CA PHE A 98 -14.42 -10.96 -0.59
C PHE A 98 -14.00 -10.04 -1.73
N ALA A 99 -13.42 -10.58 -2.79
CA ALA A 99 -13.04 -9.82 -3.97
C ALA A 99 -14.28 -9.29 -4.69
N SER A 100 -15.29 -10.14 -4.95
CA SER A 100 -16.54 -9.75 -5.59
C SER A 100 -17.30 -8.70 -4.77
N TYR A 101 -17.39 -8.89 -3.45
CA TYR A 101 -17.97 -7.87 -2.55
C TYR A 101 -17.28 -6.51 -2.69
N ARG A 102 -15.94 -6.48 -2.77
CA ARG A 102 -15.19 -5.23 -2.94
C ARG A 102 -15.31 -4.60 -4.33
N LEU A 103 -15.69 -5.39 -5.34
CA LEU A 103 -15.98 -4.87 -6.68
C LEU A 103 -17.43 -4.41 -6.83
N GLY A 104 -18.30 -4.65 -5.84
CA GLY A 104 -19.74 -4.41 -5.98
C GLY A 104 -20.46 -5.44 -6.84
N ASP A 105 -19.76 -6.49 -7.27
CA ASP A 105 -20.32 -7.64 -8.00
C ASP A 105 -20.98 -8.59 -6.99
N VAL A 106 -22.10 -8.18 -6.43
CA VAL A 106 -23.00 -9.10 -5.72
C VAL A 106 -23.87 -9.77 -6.78
N ARG A 107 -23.41 -10.89 -7.32
CA ARG A 107 -24.35 -11.81 -7.98
C ARG A 107 -25.04 -12.65 -6.90
N PRO A 108 -26.39 -12.68 -6.87
CA PRO A 108 -27.15 -13.58 -5.99
C PRO A 108 -26.88 -15.04 -6.31
#